data_AF-A0A939SVG9-F1
#
_entry.id   AF-A0A939SVG9-F1
#
_cell.length_a   1.000
_cell.length_b   1.000
_cell.length_c   1.000
_cell.angle_alpha   90.00
_cell.angle_beta   90.00
_cell.angle_gamma   90.00
#
_symmetry.space_group_name_H-M   'P 1'
#
loop_
_entity.id
_entity.type
_entity.pdbx_description
1 polymer ?
#
loop_
_entity_poly.entity_id
_entity_poly.type
_entity_poly.pdbx_seq_one_letter_code
_entity_poly.pdbx_strand_id
1 'polypeptide(L)' 'MTEEKAKKFVIAMIEAGSDIAAVGRIGYVTVEPVDPTDDEAWHRIDRVAATFGDVSHLQDDIIAYLHRLGRVEEI' A
#
# COMPACT_ATOMS: atom_id res chain seq x y z
N MET A 1 -7.93 16.64 1.33
CA MET A 1 -6.81 16.53 0.37
C MET A 1 -5.91 15.32 0.67
N THR A 2 -5.60 15.01 1.93
CA THR A 2 -4.76 13.86 2.32
C THR A 2 -5.39 12.51 2.00
N GLU A 3 -6.69 12.35 2.27
CA GLU A 3 -7.42 11.10 2.03
C GLU A 3 -7.42 10.67 0.54
N GLU A 4 -7.44 11.62 -0.39
CA GLU A 4 -7.40 11.32 -1.83
C GLU A 4 -6.02 10.82 -2.27
N LYS A 5 -4.95 11.37 -1.68
CA LYS A 5 -3.57 10.94 -1.95
C LYS A 5 -3.32 9.54 -1.38
N ALA A 6 -3.82 9.25 -0.19
CA ALA A 6 -3.75 7.91 0.41
C ALA A 6 -4.47 6.86 -0.47
N LYS A 7 -5.67 7.18 -0.95
CA LYS A 7 -6.42 6.30 -1.87
C LYS A 7 -5.64 6.02 -3.16
N LYS A 8 -5.11 7.07 -3.80
CA LYS A 8 -4.31 6.94 -5.02
C LYS A 8 -3.07 6.07 -4.81
N PHE A 9 -2.41 6.24 -3.66
CA PHE A 9 -1.24 5.43 -3.30
C PHE A 9 -1.60 3.94 -3.16
N VAL A 10 -2.64 3.62 -2.39
CA VAL A 10 -3.08 2.24 -2.17
C VAL A 10 -3.51 1.57 -3.48
N ILE A 11 -4.27 2.27 -4.32
CA ILE A 11 -4.70 1.74 -5.62
C ILE A 11 -3.49 1.46 -6.51
N ALA A 12 -2.55 2.42 -6.62
CA ALA A 12 -1.35 2.24 -7.42
C ALA A 12 -0.47 1.07 -6.94
N MET A 13 -0.40 0.84 -5.63
CA MET A 13 0.30 -0.30 -5.05
C MET A 13 -0.36 -1.63 -5.44
N ILE A 14 -1.69 -1.72 -5.32
CA ILE A 14 -2.46 -2.91 -5.73
C ILE A 14 -2.27 -3.18 -7.23
N GLU A 15 -2.38 -2.15 -8.07
CA GLU A 15 -2.19 -2.26 -9.53
C GLU A 15 -0.76 -2.66 -9.91
N ALA A 16 0.23 -2.30 -9.10
CA ALA A 16 1.63 -2.72 -9.28
C ALA A 16 1.87 -4.20 -8.93
N GLY A 17 0.92 -4.82 -8.21
CA GLY A 17 1.01 -6.20 -7.72
C GLY A 17 1.39 -6.31 -6.25
N SER A 18 1.45 -5.21 -5.49
CA SER A 18 1.73 -5.22 -4.05
C SER A 18 0.60 -5.90 -3.28
N ASP A 19 0.97 -6.73 -2.31
CA ASP A 19 0.06 -7.21 -1.27
C ASP A 19 -0.07 -6.20 -0.12
N ILE A 20 -0.30 -4.93 -0.45
CA ILE A 20 -0.42 -3.87 0.54
C ILE A 20 -1.58 -4.17 1.50
N ALA A 21 -1.29 -4.18 2.79
CA ALA A 21 -2.25 -4.50 3.84
C ALA A 21 -1.96 -3.70 5.11
N ALA A 22 -3.02 -3.35 5.85
CA ALA A 22 -2.87 -2.76 7.17
C ALA A 22 -2.55 -3.86 8.19
N VAL A 23 -1.67 -3.55 9.13
CA VAL A 23 -1.34 -4.42 10.27
C VAL A 23 -2.09 -3.88 11.47
N GLY A 24 -3.26 -4.46 11.77
CA GLY A 24 -4.22 -3.92 12.71
C GLY A 24 -4.49 -2.43 12.45
N ARG A 25 -4.27 -1.57 13.46
CA ARG A 25 -4.33 -0.09 13.34
C ARG A 25 -2.99 0.60 13.55
N ILE A 26 -1.90 -0.17 13.61
CA ILE A 26 -0.58 0.34 14.02
C ILE A 26 0.33 0.70 12.85
N GLY A 27 0.06 0.15 11.66
CA GLY A 27 0.88 0.35 10.47
C GLY A 27 0.30 -0.33 9.24
N TYR A 28 1.09 -0.36 8.17
CA TYR A 28 0.80 -1.09 6.94
C TYR A 28 2.11 -1.60 6.31
N VAL A 29 2.02 -2.64 5.48
CA VAL A 29 3.13 -3.20 4.71
C VAL A 29 2.88 -2.98 3.22
N THR A 30 3.93 -2.79 2.42
CA THR A 30 3.83 -2.59 0.96
C THR A 30 4.69 -3.57 0.16
N VAL A 31 5.58 -4.31 0.83
CA VAL A 31 6.84 -4.71 0.22
C VAL A 31 6.70 -5.96 -0.64
N GLU A 32 5.80 -6.88 -0.29
CA GLU A 32 5.74 -8.17 -0.98
C GLU A 32 4.73 -8.10 -2.13
N PRO A 33 5.10 -8.56 -3.35
CA PRO A 33 4.13 -8.86 -4.38
C PRO A 33 3.18 -9.97 -3.93
N VAL A 34 1.94 -9.93 -4.42
CA VAL A 34 0.97 -11.03 -4.22
C VAL A 34 1.49 -12.34 -4.84
N ASP A 35 2.15 -12.25 -5.99
CA ASP A 35 2.84 -13.39 -6.63
C ASP A 35 4.36 -13.24 -6.44
N PRO A 36 4.99 -14.05 -5.56
CA PRO A 36 6.42 -13.95 -5.29
C PRO A 36 7.29 -14.38 -6.49
N THR A 37 6.70 -14.96 -7.54
CA THR A 37 7.41 -15.32 -8.78
C THR A 37 7.34 -14.23 -9.86
N ASP A 38 6.56 -13.17 -9.62
CA ASP A 38 6.52 -11.99 -10.48
C ASP A 38 7.66 -11.03 -10.10
N ASP A 39 8.86 -11.31 -10.61
CA ASP A 39 10.04 -10.45 -10.43
C ASP A 39 9.80 -9.01 -10.91
N GLU A 40 8.91 -8.79 -11.88
CA GLU A 40 8.61 -7.46 -12.41
C GLU A 40 7.70 -6.65 -11.46
N ALA A 41 6.87 -7.32 -10.64
CA ALA A 41 6.04 -6.67 -9.64
C ALA A 41 6.89 -5.88 -8.63
N TRP A 42 8.01 -6.44 -8.17
CA TRP A 42 8.97 -5.72 -7.31
C TRP A 42 9.38 -4.39 -7.93
N HIS A 43 9.74 -4.39 -9.21
CA HIS A 43 10.11 -3.16 -9.92
C HIS A 43 8.96 -2.17 -10.08
N ARG A 44 7.72 -2.64 -10.26
CA ARG A 44 6.54 -1.76 -10.32
C ARG A 44 6.24 -1.13 -8.95
N ILE A 45 6.31 -1.92 -7.88
CA ILE A 45 6.10 -1.48 -6.50
C ILE A 45 7.11 -0.41 -6.12
N ASP A 46 8.40 -0.63 -6.39
CA ASP A 46 9.46 0.34 -6.13
C ASP A 46 9.25 1.65 -6.89
N ARG A 47 8.83 1.58 -8.17
CA ARG A 47 8.51 2.78 -8.97
C ARG A 47 7.33 3.56 -8.39
N VAL A 48 6.31 2.88 -7.90
CA VAL A 48 5.15 3.53 -7.25
C VAL A 48 5.61 4.22 -5.96
N ALA A 49 6.37 3.53 -5.10
CA ALA A 49 6.92 4.10 -3.88
C ALA A 49 7.74 5.37 -4.17
N ALA A 50 8.64 5.31 -5.15
CA ALA A 50 9.46 6.45 -5.56
C ALA A 50 8.63 7.62 -6.11
N THR A 51 7.56 7.33 -6.85
CA THR A 51 6.68 8.35 -7.45
C THR A 51 5.89 9.12 -6.39
N PHE A 52 5.40 8.43 -5.36
CA PHE A 52 4.65 9.07 -4.27
C PHE A 52 5.54 9.74 -3.23
N GLY A 53 6.80 9.32 -3.14
CA GLY A 53 7.77 9.82 -2.18
C GLY A 53 7.41 9.44 -0.75
N ASP A 54 7.79 10.29 0.21
CA ASP A 54 7.43 10.08 1.62
C ASP A 54 5.92 10.22 1.83
N VAL A 55 5.27 9.13 2.24
CA VAL A 55 3.85 9.03 2.55
C VAL A 55 3.58 8.78 4.03
N SER A 56 4.59 8.88 4.90
CA SER A 56 4.45 8.66 6.36
C SER A 56 3.37 9.54 6.99
N HIS A 57 3.26 10.80 6.54
CA HIS A 57 2.21 11.74 6.94
C HIS A 57 0.78 11.32 6.55
N LEU A 58 0.61 10.30 5.71
CA LEU A 58 -0.68 9.76 5.27
C LEU A 58 -1.01 8.42 5.97
N GLN A 59 -0.20 7.97 6.92
CA GLN A 59 -0.32 6.64 7.52
C GLN A 59 -1.74 6.33 8.00
N ASP A 60 -2.36 7.24 8.77
CA ASP A 60 -3.72 7.03 9.29
C ASP A 60 -4.77 6.92 8.17
N ASP A 61 -4.65 7.75 7.14
CA ASP A 61 -5.55 7.73 5.98
C ASP A 61 -5.37 6.44 5.14
N ILE A 62 -4.14 5.95 5.00
CA ILE A 62 -3.81 4.69 4.33
C ILE A 62 -4.40 3.51 5.10
N ILE A 63 -4.17 3.44 6.41
CA ILE A 63 -4.71 2.39 7.28
C ILE A 63 -6.24 2.41 7.22
N ALA A 64 -6.86 3.58 7.38
CA ALA A 64 -8.31 3.71 7.32
C ALA A 64 -8.87 3.24 5.97
N TYR A 65 -8.17 3.49 4.86
CA TYR A 65 -8.61 3.05 3.55
C TYR A 65 -8.43 1.54 3.35
N LEU A 66 -7.32 0.95 3.78
CA LEU A 66 -7.07 -0.50 3.74
C LEU A 66 -8.11 -1.27 4.56
N HIS A 67 -8.52 -0.74 5.72
CA HIS A 67 -9.65 -1.28 6.50
C HIS A 67 -10.96 -1.30 5.72
N ARG A 68 -11.27 -0.23 4.98
CA ARG A 68 -12.49 -0.19 4.13
C ARG A 68 -12.43 -1.19 2.98
N LEU A 69 -11.25 -1.53 2.50
CA LEU A 69 -11.03 -2.55 1.47
C LEU A 69 -10.99 -3.98 2.03
N GLY A 70 -11.00 -4.15 3.35
CA GLY A 70 -10.80 -5.46 3.99
C GLY A 70 -9.40 -6.02 3.85
N ARG A 71 -8.41 -5.21 3.46
CA ARG A 71 -6.99 -5.59 3.36
C ARG A 71 -6.30 -5.34 4.69
N VAL A 72 -6.62 -6.17 5.68
CA VAL A 72 -6.14 -6.06 7.05
C VAL A 72 -5.65 -7.41 7.53
N GLU A 73 -4.42 -7.44 8.01
CA GLU A 73 -3.88 -8.55 8.79
C GLU A 73 -4.17 -8.27 10.27
N GLU A 74 -5.03 -9.10 10.88
CA GLU A 74 -5.29 -9.06 12.32
C GLU A 74 -4.13 -9.71 13.08
N ILE A 75 -3.75 -9.09 14.19
CA ILE A 75 -2.67 -9.56 15.09
C ILE A 75 -3.29 -10.16 16.34
#